data_AF-A0A7J6R3H4-F1
#
_entry.id   AF-A0A7J6R3H4-F1
#
_cell.length_a   1.000
_cell.length_b   1.000
_cell.length_c   1.000
_cell.angle_alpha   90.00
_cell.angle_beta   90.00
_cell.angle_gamma   90.00
#
_symmetry.space_group_name_H-M   'P 1'
#
loop_
_entity.id
_entity.type
_entity.pdbx_description
1 polymer ?
#
loop_
_entity_poly.entity_id
_entity_poly.type
_entity_poly.pdbx_seq_one_letter_code
_entity_poly.pdbx_strand_id
1 'polypeptide(L)'
;MLITGNWCMVVAGDKNGPRELWPDLKKHVAASRAVFLNDEDQVAIGGVFAEELPWKHFGRKNMAYLYALIHGAEKILDLDDDNIIYTDSVEDITNGVFNGDCCPEKVPTTVSATSAVPSVFNPYSTGVANVHPEEVLWPRGFPLRYIRRERSTTITEPTPPDTWARKVAVVQTLADHDPDFDAIYRLTRPLPVDFHQLATSAFLLSPPAFTPLNAQACLFKEYDALWGLYLPVTVHGRVSDIWRSFVLQRLLWDLGASVAVAGRTWVRQLRNSHDYLADFIAEADVYKKSEAMMKFLAEWVPTSGTLPARLEEVYVELYRRGFVEEDEVYHVQRWIEALMSLGY
;
A
#
# COMPACT_ATOMS: atom_id res chain seq x y z
N MET A 1 -15.27 -7.52 -12.28
CA MET A 1 -15.22 -9.00 -12.30
C MET A 1 -14.76 -9.44 -10.92
N LEU A 2 -15.31 -10.53 -10.37
CA LEU A 2 -15.04 -10.91 -8.98
C LEU A 2 -13.91 -11.93 -8.90
N ILE A 3 -13.02 -11.74 -7.93
CA ILE A 3 -12.03 -12.75 -7.55
C ILE A 3 -12.81 -13.94 -7.01
N THR A 4 -12.55 -15.13 -7.55
CA THR A 4 -13.25 -16.38 -7.18
C THR A 4 -12.39 -17.20 -6.21
N GLY A 5 -12.77 -18.44 -5.85
CA GLY A 5 -11.96 -19.28 -4.95
C GLY A 5 -12.14 -18.96 -3.45
N ASN A 6 -11.05 -18.87 -2.67
CA ASN A 6 -11.09 -18.70 -1.21
C ASN A 6 -11.09 -17.22 -0.75
N TRP A 7 -11.41 -16.28 -1.64
CA TRP A 7 -11.43 -14.85 -1.35
C TRP A 7 -12.79 -14.36 -0.85
N CYS A 8 -12.77 -13.39 0.07
CA CYS A 8 -13.94 -12.67 0.58
C CYS A 8 -13.72 -11.17 0.39
N MET A 9 -14.73 -10.49 -0.15
CA MET A 9 -14.72 -9.03 -0.28
C MET A 9 -15.29 -8.40 0.98
N VAL A 10 -14.54 -7.52 1.62
CA VAL A 10 -14.96 -6.80 2.83
C VAL A 10 -14.94 -5.31 2.55
N VAL A 11 -16.07 -4.65 2.74
CA VAL A 11 -16.23 -3.21 2.55
C VAL A 11 -16.57 -2.57 3.90
N ALA A 12 -15.71 -1.69 4.40
CA ALA A 12 -16.02 -0.85 5.54
C ALA A 12 -16.82 0.37 5.06
N GLY A 13 -18.11 0.43 5.40
CA GLY A 13 -18.99 1.53 5.00
C GLY A 13 -18.68 2.82 5.76
N ASP A 14 -18.73 3.95 5.07
CA ASP A 14 -18.74 5.28 5.72
C ASP A 14 -20.18 5.82 5.80
N LYS A 15 -20.40 6.89 6.57
CA LYS A 15 -21.72 7.53 6.75
C LYS A 15 -22.34 8.02 5.43
N ASN A 16 -21.51 8.29 4.42
CA ASN A 16 -21.93 8.75 3.10
C ASN A 16 -21.78 7.65 2.01
N GLY A 17 -21.40 6.43 2.38
CA GLY A 17 -21.26 5.34 1.41
C GLY A 17 -22.63 4.89 0.89
N PRO A 18 -22.69 4.28 -0.31
CA PRO A 18 -23.94 3.90 -0.95
C PRO A 18 -24.54 2.63 -0.30
N ARG A 19 -24.99 2.75 0.95
CA ARG A 19 -25.56 1.65 1.75
C ARG A 19 -26.74 1.00 1.02
N GLU A 20 -27.51 1.82 0.30
CA GLU A 20 -28.64 1.42 -0.52
C GLU A 20 -28.29 0.57 -1.74
N LEU A 21 -27.05 0.66 -2.25
CA LEU A 21 -26.60 -0.14 -3.39
C LEU A 21 -26.11 -1.54 -2.98
N TRP A 22 -25.87 -1.75 -1.68
CA TRP A 22 -25.33 -3.02 -1.19
C TRP A 22 -26.21 -4.25 -1.49
N PRO A 23 -27.55 -4.20 -1.34
CA PRO A 23 -28.43 -5.32 -1.72
C PRO A 23 -28.29 -5.70 -3.20
N ASP A 24 -28.05 -4.74 -4.08
CA ASP A 24 -27.83 -5.00 -5.50
C ASP A 24 -26.44 -5.55 -5.76
N LEU A 25 -25.40 -5.02 -5.09
CA LEU A 25 -24.04 -5.56 -5.17
C LEU A 25 -23.98 -7.04 -4.74
N LYS A 26 -24.70 -7.40 -3.67
CA LYS A 26 -24.85 -8.77 -3.18
C LYS A 26 -25.52 -9.73 -4.17
N LYS A 27 -26.22 -9.24 -5.19
CA LYS A 27 -26.76 -10.10 -6.28
C LYS A 27 -25.68 -10.51 -7.27
N HIS A 28 -24.62 -9.71 -7.38
CA HIS A 28 -23.53 -9.93 -8.32
C HIS A 28 -22.36 -10.69 -7.71
N VAL A 29 -22.20 -10.64 -6.38
CA VAL A 29 -21.28 -11.51 -5.64
C VAL A 29 -22.04 -12.72 -5.12
N ALA A 30 -21.43 -13.92 -5.12
CA ALA A 30 -22.00 -15.02 -4.36
C ALA A 30 -22.19 -14.53 -2.91
N ALA A 31 -23.44 -14.42 -2.45
CA ALA A 31 -23.82 -13.63 -1.27
C ALA A 31 -23.09 -14.02 0.03
N SER A 32 -22.46 -15.19 0.08
CA SER A 32 -21.61 -15.68 1.17
C SER A 32 -20.15 -15.16 1.16
N ARG A 33 -19.74 -14.37 0.16
CA ARG A 33 -18.35 -13.92 -0.04
C ARG A 33 -18.20 -12.40 -0.17
N ALA A 34 -19.23 -11.66 0.20
CA ALA A 34 -19.23 -10.21 0.26
C ALA A 34 -19.81 -9.75 1.59
N VAL A 35 -19.03 -8.98 2.34
CA VAL A 35 -19.41 -8.41 3.64
C VAL A 35 -19.32 -6.90 3.54
N PHE A 36 -20.36 -6.23 4.02
CA PHE A 36 -20.37 -4.78 4.20
C PHE A 36 -20.57 -4.52 5.67
N LEU A 37 -19.65 -3.77 6.25
CA LEU A 37 -19.66 -3.39 7.65
C LEU A 37 -20.30 -2.01 7.75
N ASN A 38 -21.55 -1.96 8.20
CA ASN A 38 -22.18 -0.69 8.54
C ASN A 38 -21.55 -0.11 9.84
N ASP A 39 -22.08 0.99 10.32
CA ASP A 39 -21.64 1.64 11.56
C ASP A 39 -21.79 0.76 12.80
N GLU A 40 -22.95 0.13 12.97
CA GLU A 40 -23.21 -0.79 14.09
C GLU A 40 -22.29 -2.02 14.02
N ASP A 41 -22.08 -2.59 12.82
CA ASP A 41 -21.18 -3.72 12.60
C ASP A 41 -19.74 -3.34 12.97
N GLN A 42 -19.26 -2.19 12.52
CA GLN A 42 -17.90 -1.72 12.82
C GLN A 42 -17.69 -1.55 14.33
N VAL A 43 -18.63 -0.93 15.04
CA VAL A 43 -18.56 -0.77 16.50
C VAL A 43 -18.64 -2.13 17.20
N ALA A 44 -19.50 -3.04 16.75
CA ALA A 44 -19.60 -4.38 17.32
C ALA A 44 -18.31 -5.20 17.16
N ILE A 45 -17.57 -5.00 16.06
CA ILE A 45 -16.32 -5.71 15.76
C ILE A 45 -15.12 -5.07 16.46
N GLY A 46 -14.96 -3.75 16.34
CA GLY A 46 -13.76 -3.04 16.80
C GLY A 46 -13.87 -2.44 18.20
N GLY A 47 -15.06 -2.39 18.80
CA GLY A 47 -15.29 -1.74 20.09
C GLY A 47 -14.73 -0.32 20.12
N VAL A 48 -13.92 -0.03 21.14
CA VAL A 48 -13.27 1.29 21.33
C VAL A 48 -12.44 1.70 20.12
N PHE A 49 -11.73 0.78 19.46
CA PHE A 49 -10.96 1.09 18.25
C PHE A 49 -11.86 1.65 17.15
N ALA A 50 -13.02 1.03 16.92
CA ALA A 50 -13.96 1.49 15.92
C ALA A 50 -14.63 2.83 16.28
N GLU A 51 -14.85 3.09 17.57
CA GLU A 51 -15.43 4.34 18.07
C GLU A 51 -14.47 5.52 17.92
N GLU A 52 -13.18 5.29 18.18
CA GLU A 52 -12.13 6.30 18.12
C GLU A 52 -11.71 6.67 16.69
N LEU A 53 -11.85 5.76 15.72
CA LEU A 53 -11.54 6.07 14.32
C LEU A 53 -12.41 7.23 13.79
N PRO A 54 -11.88 8.17 13.01
CA PRO A 54 -12.69 9.22 12.41
C PRO A 54 -13.64 8.68 11.33
N TRP A 55 -14.82 9.29 11.21
CA TRP A 55 -15.73 9.09 10.06
C TRP A 55 -15.34 10.02 8.91
N LYS A 56 -15.77 9.69 7.68
CA LYS A 56 -15.37 10.40 6.44
C LYS A 56 -13.86 10.42 6.28
N HIS A 57 -13.23 9.33 6.69
CA HIS A 57 -11.78 9.21 6.72
C HIS A 57 -11.34 7.92 6.05
N PHE A 58 -10.31 8.04 5.21
CA PHE A 58 -9.73 6.93 4.46
C PHE A 58 -9.30 5.76 5.35
N GLY A 59 -8.78 6.05 6.55
CA GLY A 59 -8.38 5.05 7.54
C GLY A 59 -9.52 4.17 8.08
N ARG A 60 -10.79 4.42 7.71
CA ARG A 60 -11.88 3.47 7.99
C ARG A 60 -11.69 2.10 7.34
N LYS A 61 -10.84 2.00 6.31
CA LYS A 61 -10.37 0.69 5.77
C LYS A 61 -9.76 -0.21 6.85
N ASN A 62 -9.21 0.35 7.95
CA ASN A 62 -8.74 -0.44 9.10
C ASN A 62 -9.78 -1.43 9.64
N MET A 63 -11.06 -1.08 9.60
CA MET A 63 -12.13 -1.98 10.05
C MET A 63 -12.36 -3.16 9.13
N ALA A 64 -12.18 -2.98 7.81
CA ALA A 64 -12.23 -4.08 6.86
C ALA A 64 -11.05 -5.03 7.04
N TYR A 65 -9.84 -4.49 7.28
CA TYR A 65 -8.68 -5.30 7.61
C TYR A 65 -8.88 -6.09 8.90
N LEU A 66 -9.32 -5.42 9.98
CA LEU A 66 -9.57 -6.08 11.26
C LEU A 66 -10.59 -7.22 11.12
N TYR A 67 -11.71 -6.97 10.41
CA TYR A 67 -12.70 -8.01 10.15
C TYR A 67 -12.10 -9.20 9.39
N ALA A 68 -11.31 -8.94 8.34
CA ALA A 68 -10.67 -10.00 7.57
C ALA A 68 -9.74 -10.85 8.45
N LEU A 69 -8.95 -10.22 9.32
CA LEU A 69 -8.03 -10.89 10.23
C LEU A 69 -8.76 -11.72 11.30
N ILE A 70 -9.86 -11.18 11.87
CA ILE A 70 -10.75 -11.92 12.80
C ILE A 70 -11.27 -13.21 12.16
N HIS A 71 -11.54 -13.17 10.85
CA HIS A 71 -12.06 -14.32 10.10
C HIS A 71 -10.94 -15.17 9.48
N GLY A 72 -9.69 -15.02 9.93
CA GLY A 72 -8.58 -15.89 9.56
C GLY A 72 -7.98 -15.62 8.19
N ALA A 73 -8.09 -14.39 7.65
CA ALA A 73 -7.44 -14.04 6.40
C ALA A 73 -5.91 -14.14 6.50
N GLU A 74 -5.31 -15.01 5.69
CA GLU A 74 -3.85 -15.15 5.56
C GLU A 74 -3.26 -14.17 4.54
N LYS A 75 -4.11 -13.68 3.63
CA LYS A 75 -3.76 -12.73 2.57
C LYS A 75 -4.84 -11.68 2.48
N ILE A 76 -4.43 -10.44 2.24
CA ILE A 76 -5.34 -9.31 2.01
C ILE A 76 -4.92 -8.63 0.72
N LEU A 77 -5.85 -8.56 -0.24
CA LEU A 77 -5.71 -7.69 -1.40
C LEU A 77 -6.48 -6.42 -1.10
N ASP A 78 -5.75 -5.32 -1.03
CA ASP A 78 -6.28 -3.99 -0.81
C ASP A 78 -6.63 -3.34 -2.15
N LEU A 79 -7.88 -2.92 -2.29
CA LEU A 79 -8.45 -2.33 -3.49
C LEU A 79 -9.25 -1.06 -3.16
N ASP A 80 -9.23 -0.10 -4.07
CA ASP A 80 -10.17 1.02 -4.08
C ASP A 80 -11.44 0.68 -4.87
N ASP A 81 -12.51 1.43 -4.62
CA ASP A 81 -13.81 1.23 -5.27
C ASP A 81 -13.84 1.67 -6.75
N ASP A 82 -12.84 2.43 -7.19
CA ASP A 82 -12.64 2.87 -8.57
C ASP A 82 -11.63 2.01 -9.37
N ASN A 83 -11.17 0.90 -8.78
CA ASN A 83 -10.30 -0.06 -9.46
C ASN A 83 -11.10 -1.18 -10.14
N ILE A 84 -10.79 -1.41 -11.43
CA ILE A 84 -11.31 -2.52 -12.21
C ILE A 84 -10.18 -3.52 -12.46
N ILE A 85 -10.30 -4.71 -11.85
CA ILE A 85 -9.34 -5.80 -12.06
C ILE A 85 -9.46 -6.35 -13.49
N TYR A 86 -8.32 -6.51 -14.18
CA TYR A 86 -8.28 -7.16 -15.47
C TYR A 86 -8.60 -8.66 -15.37
N THR A 87 -9.32 -9.20 -16.36
CA THR A 87 -9.76 -10.59 -16.40
C THR A 87 -8.61 -11.59 -16.23
N ASP A 88 -7.51 -11.33 -16.92
CA ASP A 88 -6.30 -12.13 -16.93
C ASP A 88 -5.42 -11.95 -15.67
N SER A 89 -5.78 -11.01 -14.78
CA SER A 89 -5.15 -10.84 -13.46
C SER A 89 -5.95 -11.52 -12.34
N VAL A 90 -7.22 -11.87 -12.61
CA VAL A 90 -8.07 -12.57 -11.64
C VAL A 90 -7.47 -13.92 -11.25
N GLU A 91 -6.88 -14.65 -12.20
CA GLU A 91 -6.25 -15.95 -11.92
C GLU A 91 -5.00 -15.80 -11.05
N ASP A 92 -4.11 -14.85 -11.38
CA ASP A 92 -2.90 -14.53 -10.61
C ASP A 92 -3.24 -14.20 -9.14
N ILE A 93 -4.27 -13.35 -8.96
CA ILE A 93 -4.78 -12.96 -7.65
C ILE A 93 -5.45 -14.14 -6.93
N THR A 94 -6.31 -14.89 -7.63
CA THR A 94 -7.09 -15.99 -7.06
C THR A 94 -6.17 -17.09 -6.52
N ASN A 95 -5.15 -17.46 -7.30
CA ASN A 95 -4.18 -18.47 -6.92
C ASN A 95 -3.27 -17.97 -5.78
N GLY A 96 -3.13 -16.64 -5.63
CA GLY A 96 -2.34 -16.02 -4.57
C GLY A 96 -0.85 -16.40 -4.63
N VAL A 97 -0.39 -16.87 -5.79
CA VAL A 97 0.99 -17.25 -6.09
C VAL A 97 1.61 -16.12 -6.89
N PHE A 98 1.90 -15.00 -6.22
CA PHE A 98 2.87 -14.06 -6.79
C PHE A 98 4.26 -14.50 -6.34
N ASN A 99 4.92 -15.29 -7.20
CA ASN A 99 6.34 -15.67 -7.11
C ASN A 99 7.20 -14.97 -8.19
N GLY A 100 6.66 -13.94 -8.85
CA GLY A 100 7.30 -13.34 -10.03
C GLY A 100 6.94 -14.05 -11.34
N ASP A 101 5.95 -14.96 -11.35
CA ASP A 101 5.52 -15.71 -12.54
C ASP A 101 4.41 -15.02 -13.35
N CYS A 102 3.98 -13.79 -13.00
CA CYS A 102 2.96 -13.07 -13.78
C CYS A 102 3.40 -12.82 -15.23
N CYS A 103 4.68 -13.02 -15.52
CA CYS A 103 5.30 -12.94 -16.83
C CYS A 103 6.33 -14.09 -16.95
N PRO A 104 5.93 -15.32 -17.31
CA PRO A 104 6.81 -16.50 -17.33
C PRO A 104 8.06 -16.34 -18.20
N GLU A 105 8.01 -15.44 -19.18
CA GLU A 105 9.12 -15.11 -20.09
C GLU A 105 10.11 -14.08 -19.51
N LYS A 106 9.83 -13.51 -18.34
CA LYS A 106 10.62 -12.45 -17.71
C LYS A 106 11.13 -12.89 -16.34
N VAL A 107 12.31 -12.40 -15.98
CA VAL A 107 12.96 -12.69 -14.70
C VAL A 107 12.76 -11.48 -13.77
N PRO A 108 12.55 -11.67 -12.44
CA PRO A 108 12.52 -10.55 -11.51
C PRO A 108 13.85 -9.81 -11.52
N THR A 109 13.84 -8.55 -11.10
CA THR A 109 15.02 -7.68 -11.06
C THR A 109 15.18 -7.12 -9.65
N THR A 110 16.40 -7.14 -9.13
CA THR A 110 16.69 -6.64 -7.79
C THR A 110 16.96 -5.13 -7.83
N VAL A 111 16.32 -4.40 -6.93
CA VAL A 111 16.52 -2.97 -6.71
C VAL A 111 17.29 -2.80 -5.40
N SER A 112 18.54 -2.36 -5.50
CA SER A 112 19.44 -2.20 -4.36
C SER A 112 19.72 -0.73 -4.08
N ALA A 113 19.88 -0.42 -2.80
CA ALA A 113 20.25 0.92 -2.37
C ALA A 113 21.66 1.30 -2.84
N THR A 114 21.86 2.58 -3.14
CA THR A 114 23.20 3.16 -3.34
C THR A 114 23.70 3.79 -2.03
N SER A 115 24.80 4.55 -2.09
CA SER A 115 25.31 5.30 -0.93
C SER A 115 24.41 6.48 -0.50
N ALA A 116 23.38 6.83 -1.28
CA ALA A 116 22.46 7.90 -0.95
C ALA A 116 21.39 7.44 0.07
N VAL A 117 21.16 8.28 1.10
CA VAL A 117 20.09 8.07 2.10
C VAL A 117 19.08 9.24 2.03
N PRO A 118 17.77 8.97 1.88
CA PRO A 118 17.18 7.65 1.70
C PRO A 118 17.42 7.16 0.27
N SER A 119 17.48 5.85 0.10
CA SER A 119 17.47 5.24 -1.23
C SER A 119 16.03 5.03 -1.67
N VAL A 120 15.62 5.71 -2.73
CA VAL A 120 14.23 5.69 -3.22
C VAL A 120 14.16 5.13 -4.64
N PHE A 121 13.24 4.20 -4.87
CA PHE A 121 12.96 3.60 -6.16
C PHE A 121 11.67 4.20 -6.74
N ASN A 122 11.69 4.51 -8.04
CA ASN A 122 10.53 5.01 -8.77
C ASN A 122 10.11 3.97 -9.82
N PRO A 123 9.12 3.11 -9.52
CA PRO A 123 8.67 2.10 -10.47
C PRO A 123 8.05 2.70 -11.75
N TYR A 124 7.45 3.90 -11.68
CA TYR A 124 6.75 4.50 -12.81
C TYR A 124 7.73 4.92 -13.92
N SER A 125 8.99 5.18 -13.57
CA SER A 125 10.04 5.54 -14.53
C SER A 125 10.67 4.35 -15.28
N THR A 126 10.22 3.12 -15.00
CA THR A 126 10.93 1.90 -15.44
C THR A 126 10.23 1.10 -16.54
N GLY A 127 9.01 1.48 -16.94
CA GLY A 127 8.32 0.75 -18.00
C GLY A 127 7.11 1.47 -18.55
N VAL A 128 7.34 2.34 -19.51
CA VAL A 128 6.24 2.84 -20.35
C VAL A 128 6.64 2.76 -21.82
N ALA A 129 5.80 2.11 -22.62
CA ALA A 129 5.94 2.02 -24.08
C ALA A 129 5.38 3.26 -24.81
N ASN A 130 4.53 4.05 -24.12
CA ASN A 130 3.70 5.12 -24.70
C ASN A 130 3.99 6.53 -24.16
N VAL A 131 5.09 6.72 -23.44
CA VAL A 131 5.46 8.00 -22.84
C VAL A 131 6.75 8.49 -23.48
N HIS A 132 6.77 9.76 -23.84
CA HIS A 132 7.94 10.36 -24.46
C HIS A 132 9.17 10.23 -23.53
N PRO A 133 10.38 9.96 -24.05
CA PRO A 133 11.59 9.80 -23.22
C PRO A 133 11.86 10.97 -22.25
N GLU A 134 11.36 12.16 -22.56
CA GLU A 134 11.44 13.38 -21.75
C GLU A 134 10.39 13.50 -20.63
N GLU A 135 9.38 12.64 -20.61
CA GLU A 135 8.33 12.67 -19.59
C GLU A 135 8.78 11.94 -18.31
N VAL A 136 8.69 12.67 -17.21
CA VAL A 136 9.04 12.17 -15.89
C VAL A 136 7.76 11.73 -15.20
N LEU A 137 7.66 10.44 -14.87
CA LEU A 137 6.52 9.86 -14.15
C LEU A 137 6.96 9.53 -12.71
N TRP A 138 6.10 9.75 -11.72
CA TRP A 138 6.37 9.38 -10.34
C TRP A 138 5.07 9.07 -9.58
N PRO A 139 5.08 8.12 -8.64
CA PRO A 139 3.92 7.85 -7.80
C PRO A 139 3.75 8.92 -6.71
N ARG A 140 2.52 9.08 -6.21
CA ARG A 140 2.22 9.80 -4.97
C ARG A 140 3.06 9.22 -3.83
N GLY A 141 3.63 10.09 -3.00
CA GLY A 141 4.57 9.70 -1.95
C GLY A 141 6.04 9.79 -2.37
N PHE A 142 6.35 9.82 -3.67
CA PHE A 142 7.73 9.92 -4.14
C PHE A 142 8.30 11.32 -3.86
N PRO A 143 9.46 11.49 -3.22
CA PRO A 143 9.89 12.83 -2.82
C PRO A 143 10.29 13.64 -4.05
N LEU A 144 9.68 14.83 -4.17
CA LEU A 144 9.82 15.72 -5.32
C LEU A 144 11.28 16.08 -5.66
N ARG A 145 12.17 16.04 -4.67
CA ARG A 145 13.62 16.24 -4.85
C ARG A 145 14.26 15.25 -5.80
N TYR A 146 13.71 14.03 -5.91
CA TYR A 146 14.30 12.94 -6.68
C TYR A 146 13.64 12.70 -8.04
N ILE A 147 12.53 13.37 -8.37
CA ILE A 147 11.77 13.09 -9.60
C ILE A 147 12.63 13.27 -10.86
N ARG A 148 13.57 14.22 -10.87
CA ARG A 148 14.49 14.47 -12.02
C ARG A 148 15.93 14.02 -11.81
N ARG A 149 16.27 13.42 -10.66
CA ARG A 149 17.67 13.06 -10.35
C ARG A 149 18.02 11.72 -10.98
N GLU A 150 19.31 11.52 -11.26
CA GLU A 150 19.84 10.17 -11.52
C GLU A 150 19.54 9.26 -10.32
N ARG A 151 19.22 8.01 -10.62
CA ARG A 151 18.61 7.05 -9.69
C ARG A 151 19.42 6.94 -8.39
N SER A 152 18.76 7.05 -7.24
CA SER A 152 19.33 6.72 -5.92
C SER A 152 19.42 5.21 -5.65
N THR A 153 19.01 4.39 -6.62
CA THR A 153 18.97 2.93 -6.57
C THR A 153 19.65 2.34 -7.80
N THR A 154 20.30 1.20 -7.64
CA THR A 154 20.81 0.40 -8.76
C THR A 154 19.82 -0.72 -9.07
N ILE A 155 19.62 -0.98 -10.36
CA ILE A 155 18.78 -2.07 -10.85
C ILE A 155 19.73 -3.12 -11.44
N THR A 156 19.70 -4.34 -10.92
CA THR A 156 20.52 -5.44 -11.41
C THR A 156 19.66 -6.69 -11.61
N GLU A 157 20.01 -7.51 -12.59
CA GLU A 157 19.51 -8.89 -12.62
C GLU A 157 19.89 -9.58 -11.30
N PRO A 158 19.02 -10.44 -10.75
CA PRO A 158 19.32 -11.18 -9.54
C PRO A 158 20.55 -12.06 -9.81
N THR A 159 21.64 -11.80 -9.11
CA THR A 159 22.87 -12.58 -9.26
C THR A 159 22.83 -13.76 -8.31
N PRO A 160 22.91 -15.02 -8.74
CA PRO A 160 23.14 -16.13 -7.81
C PRO A 160 24.59 -16.12 -7.29
N PRO A 161 24.86 -16.42 -6.01
CA PRO A 161 23.92 -16.58 -4.92
C PRO A 161 23.73 -15.21 -4.26
N ASP A 162 22.72 -14.46 -4.66
CA ASP A 162 22.13 -13.44 -3.82
C ASP A 162 21.62 -14.26 -2.65
N THR A 163 22.44 -14.35 -1.61
CA THR A 163 22.37 -15.25 -0.45
C THR A 163 21.17 -14.92 0.45
N TRP A 164 20.23 -14.18 -0.10
CA TRP A 164 19.16 -13.51 0.59
C TRP A 164 17.92 -13.53 -0.30
N ALA A 165 17.33 -14.71 -0.47
CA ALA A 165 15.97 -14.85 -0.96
C ALA A 165 15.00 -14.30 0.11
N ARG A 166 14.77 -12.97 0.15
CA ARG A 166 13.74 -12.38 1.03
C ARG A 166 12.41 -13.02 0.70
N LYS A 167 11.66 -13.38 1.75
CA LYS A 167 10.23 -13.60 1.62
C LYS A 167 9.60 -12.31 1.10
N VAL A 168 8.92 -12.37 -0.04
CA VAL A 168 8.15 -11.23 -0.56
C VAL A 168 6.84 -11.17 0.20
N ALA A 169 6.72 -10.18 1.08
CA ALA A 169 5.61 -10.07 2.01
C ALA A 169 4.46 -9.20 1.49
N VAL A 170 4.80 -8.24 0.64
CA VAL A 170 3.87 -7.28 0.05
C VAL A 170 4.17 -7.15 -1.43
N VAL A 171 3.13 -7.13 -2.25
CA VAL A 171 3.22 -6.92 -3.69
C VAL A 171 2.35 -5.73 -4.06
N GLN A 172 2.98 -4.64 -4.50
CA GLN A 172 2.29 -3.51 -5.10
C GLN A 172 2.18 -3.75 -6.60
N THR A 173 0.99 -3.62 -7.17
CA THR A 173 0.83 -3.53 -8.63
C THR A 173 0.62 -2.07 -9.05
N LEU A 174 0.90 -1.81 -10.32
CA LEU A 174 0.58 -0.54 -10.96
C LEU A 174 -0.87 -0.54 -11.43
N ALA A 175 -1.44 0.65 -11.57
CA ALA A 175 -2.77 0.86 -12.14
C ALA A 175 -2.63 1.52 -13.51
N ASP A 176 -3.39 1.04 -14.49
CA ASP A 176 -3.51 1.67 -15.81
C ASP A 176 -4.56 2.79 -15.79
N HIS A 177 -4.53 3.61 -16.83
CA HIS A 177 -5.42 4.72 -17.16
C HIS A 177 -5.29 5.95 -16.25
N ASP A 178 -5.60 5.82 -14.97
CA ASP A 178 -5.45 6.92 -13.99
C ASP A 178 -4.66 6.49 -12.75
N PRO A 179 -3.35 6.19 -12.90
CA PRO A 179 -2.51 5.71 -11.81
C PRO A 179 -2.45 6.66 -10.60
N ASP A 180 -1.89 6.20 -9.49
CA ASP A 180 -1.75 7.00 -8.26
C ASP A 180 -0.64 8.04 -8.33
N PHE A 181 -0.84 9.01 -9.22
CA PHE A 181 -0.10 10.25 -9.30
C PHE A 181 -0.52 11.23 -8.20
N ASP A 182 0.44 12.00 -7.71
CA ASP A 182 0.14 13.13 -6.83
C ASP A 182 -0.57 14.28 -7.57
N ALA A 183 -1.12 15.21 -6.81
CA ALA A 183 -1.83 16.36 -7.36
C ALA A 183 -0.95 17.26 -8.23
N ILE A 184 0.36 17.36 -7.95
CA ILE A 184 1.28 18.15 -8.79
C ILE A 184 1.34 17.56 -10.20
N TYR A 185 1.50 16.24 -10.33
CA TYR A 185 1.47 15.58 -11.62
C TYR A 185 0.12 15.83 -12.30
N ARG A 186 -1.00 15.58 -11.62
CA ARG A 186 -2.36 15.74 -12.17
C ARG A 186 -2.67 17.16 -12.64
N LEU A 187 -2.14 18.17 -11.96
CA LEU A 187 -2.30 19.58 -12.33
C LEU A 187 -1.43 19.99 -13.52
N THR A 188 -0.36 19.25 -13.82
CA THR A 188 0.69 19.71 -14.75
C THR A 188 0.95 18.77 -15.93
N ARG A 189 0.42 17.54 -15.90
CA ARG A 189 0.72 16.48 -16.87
C ARG A 189 -0.55 15.78 -17.36
N PRO A 190 -0.52 15.24 -18.59
CA PRO A 190 -1.68 14.56 -19.15
C PRO A 190 -1.92 13.18 -18.52
N LEU A 191 -3.17 12.77 -18.62
CA LEU A 191 -3.70 11.41 -18.43
C LEU A 191 -4.48 11.05 -19.72
N PRO A 192 -4.67 9.76 -20.06
CA PRO A 192 -4.30 8.58 -19.28
C PRO A 192 -2.82 8.16 -19.40
N VAL A 193 -2.36 7.33 -18.44
CA VAL A 193 -1.07 6.63 -18.51
C VAL A 193 -1.30 5.14 -18.29
N ASP A 194 -0.86 4.33 -19.25
CA ASP A 194 -0.93 2.87 -19.19
C ASP A 194 0.49 2.28 -19.16
N PHE A 195 0.77 1.46 -18.15
CA PHE A 195 2.02 0.73 -18.03
C PHE A 195 1.93 -0.63 -18.74
N HIS A 196 0.75 -1.26 -18.75
CA HIS A 196 0.42 -2.60 -19.27
C HIS A 196 1.32 -3.73 -18.74
N GLN A 197 2.61 -3.72 -19.10
CA GLN A 197 3.61 -4.68 -18.68
C GLN A 197 5.01 -4.04 -18.69
N LEU A 198 5.71 -4.14 -17.57
CA LEU A 198 7.09 -3.67 -17.39
C LEU A 198 8.09 -4.64 -18.05
N ALA A 199 9.33 -4.20 -18.23
CA ALA A 199 10.39 -5.02 -18.84
C ALA A 199 10.85 -6.22 -17.97
N THR A 200 10.44 -6.26 -16.70
CA THR A 200 10.74 -7.32 -15.73
C THR A 200 9.44 -8.01 -15.29
N SER A 201 9.54 -9.21 -14.71
CA SER A 201 8.37 -9.83 -14.06
C SER A 201 8.05 -9.23 -12.69
N ALA A 202 9.04 -8.66 -12.00
CA ALA A 202 8.85 -7.89 -10.78
C ALA A 202 10.13 -7.12 -10.40
N PHE A 203 9.98 -5.98 -9.74
CA PHE A 203 11.08 -5.32 -9.04
C PHE A 203 11.09 -5.73 -7.57
N LEU A 204 12.15 -6.41 -7.13
CA LEU A 204 12.33 -6.83 -5.74
C LEU A 204 13.15 -5.77 -4.98
N LEU A 205 12.58 -5.19 -3.92
CA LEU A 205 13.27 -4.14 -3.18
C LEU A 205 14.17 -4.70 -2.09
N SER A 206 15.48 -4.54 -2.26
CA SER A 206 16.48 -4.84 -1.25
C SER A 206 16.64 -3.66 -0.29
N PRO A 207 16.58 -3.88 1.04
CA PRO A 207 16.84 -2.82 2.00
C PRO A 207 18.25 -2.23 1.88
N PRO A 208 18.46 -0.96 2.21
CA PRO A 208 17.46 0.01 2.70
C PRO A 208 16.83 0.85 1.57
N ALA A 209 16.25 0.22 0.53
CA ALA A 209 15.49 0.93 -0.51
C ALA A 209 13.99 1.02 -0.19
N PHE A 210 13.40 2.18 -0.44
CA PHE A 210 11.95 2.44 -0.34
C PHE A 210 11.32 2.65 -1.72
N THR A 211 10.06 2.28 -1.86
CA THR A 211 9.15 2.81 -2.89
C THR A 211 7.81 3.15 -2.22
N PRO A 212 7.12 4.24 -2.60
CA PRO A 212 5.76 4.47 -2.12
C PRO A 212 4.84 3.31 -2.48
N LEU A 213 4.01 2.89 -1.53
CA LEU A 213 2.91 1.92 -1.75
C LEU A 213 1.60 2.60 -1.40
N ASN A 214 0.55 2.32 -2.15
CA ASN A 214 -0.78 2.89 -1.92
C ASN A 214 -1.76 1.83 -1.42
N ALA A 215 -2.99 2.23 -1.10
CA ALA A 215 -4.06 1.31 -0.69
C ALA A 215 -5.10 1.12 -1.82
N GLN A 216 -4.62 0.90 -3.05
CA GLN A 216 -5.45 0.78 -4.25
C GLN A 216 -5.28 -0.56 -4.97
N ALA A 217 -4.07 -1.12 -4.97
CA ALA A 217 -3.83 -2.42 -5.57
C ALA A 217 -2.58 -3.06 -4.95
N CYS A 218 -2.72 -3.46 -3.68
CA CYS A 218 -1.62 -3.94 -2.86
C CYS A 218 -1.99 -5.28 -2.21
N LEU A 219 -1.20 -6.33 -2.49
CA LEU A 219 -1.38 -7.66 -1.92
C LEU A 219 -0.43 -7.85 -0.75
N PHE A 220 -1.00 -8.06 0.43
CA PHE A 220 -0.31 -8.51 1.64
C PHE A 220 -0.48 -10.03 1.70
N LYS A 221 0.63 -10.78 1.65
CA LYS A 221 0.58 -12.25 1.49
C LYS A 221 1.34 -13.03 2.55
N GLU A 222 1.91 -12.34 3.54
CA GLU A 222 2.66 -12.96 4.63
C GLU A 222 2.13 -12.51 5.98
N TYR A 223 2.04 -13.46 6.90
CA TYR A 223 1.47 -13.27 8.23
C TYR A 223 2.03 -12.04 8.95
N ASP A 224 3.36 -11.91 9.00
CA ASP A 224 4.01 -10.80 9.70
C ASP A 224 3.75 -9.43 9.05
N ALA A 225 3.44 -9.38 7.75
CA ALA A 225 3.10 -8.11 7.08
C ALA A 225 1.71 -7.60 7.46
N LEU A 226 0.82 -8.47 7.97
CA LEU A 226 -0.53 -8.08 8.36
C LEU A 226 -0.52 -7.14 9.57
N TRP A 227 0.52 -7.18 10.41
CA TRP A 227 0.74 -6.18 11.46
C TRP A 227 0.83 -4.75 10.93
N GLY A 228 1.40 -4.56 9.73
CA GLY A 228 1.58 -3.25 9.10
C GLY A 228 0.46 -2.82 8.16
N LEU A 229 -0.72 -3.44 8.23
CA LEU A 229 -1.93 -3.00 7.51
C LEU A 229 -2.48 -1.67 8.02
N TYR A 230 -2.21 -1.35 9.29
CA TYR A 230 -2.75 -0.18 9.96
C TYR A 230 -2.50 1.12 9.18
N LEU A 231 -3.59 1.81 8.84
CA LEU A 231 -3.62 3.11 8.19
C LEU A 231 -3.74 4.23 9.23
N PRO A 232 -2.76 5.15 9.33
CA PRO A 232 -2.81 6.30 10.22
C PRO A 232 -4.05 7.17 10.02
N VAL A 233 -4.61 7.72 11.09
CA VAL A 233 -5.87 8.48 11.06
C VAL A 233 -5.80 9.90 11.56
N THR A 234 -4.69 10.31 12.16
CA THR A 234 -4.43 11.70 12.55
C THR A 234 -3.86 12.55 11.41
N VAL A 235 -3.46 11.90 10.32
CA VAL A 235 -3.05 12.54 9.07
C VAL A 235 -4.19 12.58 8.07
N HIS A 236 -4.12 13.48 7.08
CA HIS A 236 -5.10 13.51 6.01
C HIS A 236 -5.13 12.16 5.24
N GLY A 237 -6.30 11.73 4.77
CA GLY A 237 -6.46 10.46 4.07
C GLY A 237 -5.54 10.26 2.85
N ARG A 238 -5.17 11.35 2.17
CA ARG A 238 -4.19 11.35 1.07
C ARG A 238 -2.72 11.14 1.49
N VAL A 239 -2.45 11.08 2.78
CA VAL A 239 -1.12 10.86 3.39
C VAL A 239 -1.04 9.49 4.08
N SER A 240 -2.19 9.01 4.58
CA SER A 240 -2.32 7.81 5.42
C SER A 240 -1.65 6.55 4.82
N ASP A 241 -2.03 6.16 3.60
CA ASP A 241 -1.46 4.98 2.93
C ASP A 241 0.03 5.10 2.65
N ILE A 242 0.50 6.30 2.32
CA ILE A 242 1.91 6.60 2.08
C ILE A 242 2.73 6.46 3.37
N TRP A 243 2.28 7.02 4.50
CA TRP A 243 2.95 6.83 5.80
C TRP A 243 2.98 5.38 6.23
N ARG A 244 1.84 4.70 6.16
CA ARG A 244 1.74 3.25 6.40
C ARG A 244 2.73 2.49 5.53
N SER A 245 2.92 2.88 4.27
CA SER A 245 3.84 2.19 3.35
C SER A 245 5.30 2.26 3.79
N PHE A 246 5.76 3.41 4.29
CA PHE A 246 7.14 3.58 4.71
C PHE A 246 7.41 2.88 6.04
N VAL A 247 6.48 2.99 7.00
CA VAL A 247 6.56 2.27 8.28
C VAL A 247 6.59 0.76 8.04
N LEU A 248 5.66 0.24 7.24
CA LEU A 248 5.59 -1.18 6.89
C LEU A 248 6.90 -1.66 6.24
N GLN A 249 7.40 -0.95 5.22
CA GLN A 249 8.66 -1.32 4.57
C GLN A 249 9.80 -1.41 5.57
N ARG A 250 9.92 -0.44 6.48
CA ARG A 250 10.96 -0.47 7.51
C ARG A 250 10.83 -1.67 8.44
N LEU A 251 9.62 -2.00 8.90
CA LEU A 251 9.40 -3.17 9.76
C LEU A 251 9.68 -4.51 9.04
N LEU A 252 9.36 -4.60 7.73
CA LEU A 252 9.69 -5.80 6.95
C LEU A 252 11.18 -6.08 6.89
N TRP A 253 12.04 -5.07 6.95
CA TRP A 253 13.49 -5.26 6.93
C TRP A 253 13.98 -6.06 8.14
N ASP A 254 13.38 -5.81 9.30
CA ASP A 254 13.66 -6.51 10.56
C ASP A 254 13.24 -7.98 10.53
N LEU A 255 12.20 -8.29 9.76
CA LEU A 255 11.66 -9.63 9.57
C LEU A 255 12.38 -10.42 8.46
N GLY A 256 13.38 -9.80 7.83
CA GLY A 256 14.03 -10.37 6.65
C GLY A 256 13.09 -10.52 5.45
N ALA A 257 12.03 -9.73 5.40
CA ALA A 257 11.05 -9.68 4.32
C ALA A 257 11.26 -8.46 3.43
N SER A 258 10.56 -8.43 2.29
CA SER A 258 10.63 -7.33 1.32
C SER A 258 9.31 -7.06 0.61
N VAL A 259 9.30 -5.95 -0.11
CA VAL A 259 8.24 -5.56 -1.04
C VAL A 259 8.68 -5.92 -2.46
N ALA A 260 7.72 -6.35 -3.28
CA ALA A 260 7.87 -6.39 -4.73
C ALA A 260 6.92 -5.40 -5.41
N VAL A 261 7.36 -4.79 -6.51
CA VAL A 261 6.47 -4.13 -7.48
C VAL A 261 6.25 -5.08 -8.65
N ALA A 262 4.99 -5.41 -8.93
CA ALA A 262 4.64 -6.34 -9.99
C ALA A 262 5.03 -5.80 -11.37
N GLY A 263 5.56 -6.67 -12.22
CA GLY A 263 5.90 -6.38 -13.61
C GLY A 263 4.69 -6.21 -14.53
N ARG A 264 3.47 -6.34 -14.02
CA ARG A 264 2.22 -6.23 -14.76
C ARG A 264 1.18 -5.50 -13.93
N THR A 265 0.37 -4.67 -14.60
CA THR A 265 -0.77 -3.96 -14.00
C THR A 265 -1.91 -4.96 -13.78
N TRP A 266 -2.48 -5.00 -12.58
CA TRP A 266 -3.66 -5.85 -12.33
C TRP A 266 -4.98 -5.10 -12.47
N VAL A 267 -4.92 -3.77 -12.37
CA VAL A 267 -6.12 -2.94 -12.35
C VAL A 267 -6.01 -1.82 -13.37
N ARG A 268 -7.17 -1.43 -13.89
CA ARG A 268 -7.40 -0.14 -14.53
C ARG A 268 -8.15 0.75 -13.54
N GLN A 269 -7.67 1.96 -13.30
CA GLN A 269 -8.30 2.90 -12.40
C GLN A 269 -9.19 3.89 -13.17
N LEU A 270 -10.46 3.99 -12.79
CA LEU A 270 -11.43 4.93 -13.36
C LEU A 270 -11.90 5.90 -12.29
N ARG A 271 -11.07 6.91 -11.98
CA ARG A 271 -11.31 7.81 -10.85
C ARG A 271 -12.60 8.59 -10.96
N ASN A 272 -13.15 8.89 -9.80
CA ASN A 272 -14.20 9.88 -9.63
C ASN A 272 -13.68 11.30 -9.94
N SER A 273 -14.57 12.25 -10.20
CA SER A 273 -14.17 13.65 -10.39
C SER A 273 -13.54 14.21 -9.11
N HIS A 274 -12.33 14.76 -9.21
CA HIS A 274 -11.60 15.36 -8.09
C HIS A 274 -11.33 16.85 -8.30
N ASP A 275 -11.23 17.59 -7.21
CA ASP A 275 -10.62 18.92 -7.19
C ASP A 275 -9.11 18.77 -6.92
N TYR A 276 -8.32 18.75 -7.99
CA TYR A 276 -6.88 18.55 -7.89
C TYR A 276 -6.14 19.65 -7.13
N LEU A 277 -6.72 20.86 -7.01
CA LEU A 277 -6.12 21.91 -6.20
C LEU A 277 -6.35 21.66 -4.70
N ALA A 278 -7.55 21.20 -4.33
CA ALA A 278 -7.82 20.74 -2.97
C ALA A 278 -6.93 19.55 -2.61
N ASP A 279 -6.72 18.62 -3.55
CA ASP A 279 -5.84 17.47 -3.37
C ASP A 279 -4.38 17.89 -3.12
N PHE A 280 -3.88 18.89 -3.85
CA PHE A 280 -2.55 19.46 -3.64
C PHE A 280 -2.37 20.00 -2.21
N ILE A 281 -3.40 20.66 -1.67
CA ILE A 281 -3.38 21.16 -0.28
C ILE A 281 -3.39 19.99 0.71
N ALA A 282 -4.24 19.00 0.46
CA ALA A 282 -4.37 17.78 1.26
C ALA A 282 -3.11 16.90 1.28
N GLU A 283 -2.31 16.94 0.21
CA GLU A 283 -1.06 16.17 0.05
C GLU A 283 0.18 16.92 0.58
N ALA A 284 0.01 18.07 1.24
CA ALA A 284 1.12 18.93 1.67
C ALA A 284 2.20 18.19 2.47
N ASP A 285 1.81 17.27 3.35
CA ASP A 285 2.76 16.49 4.16
C ASP A 285 3.56 15.48 3.33
N VAL A 286 2.95 14.87 2.31
CA VAL A 286 3.67 14.02 1.35
C VAL A 286 4.81 14.81 0.69
N TYR A 287 4.54 16.02 0.24
CA TYR A 287 5.56 16.84 -0.44
C TYR A 287 6.67 17.32 0.50
N LYS A 288 6.32 17.65 1.74
CA LYS A 288 7.23 18.28 2.71
C LYS A 288 8.01 17.27 3.55
N LYS A 289 7.42 16.12 3.85
CA LYS A 289 7.88 15.23 4.92
C LYS A 289 8.36 13.84 4.43
N SER A 290 8.05 13.39 3.21
CA SER A 290 8.40 12.03 2.75
C SER A 290 9.90 11.72 2.80
N GLU A 291 10.75 12.66 2.37
CA GLU A 291 12.21 12.47 2.45
C GLU A 291 12.68 12.36 3.90
N ALA A 292 12.17 13.21 4.80
CA ALA A 292 12.55 13.19 6.21
C ALA A 292 12.09 11.90 6.90
N MET A 293 10.87 11.44 6.60
CA MET A 293 10.34 10.15 7.07
C MET A 293 11.27 9.00 6.68
N MET A 294 11.60 8.88 5.40
CA MET A 294 12.41 7.77 4.92
C MET A 294 13.85 7.82 5.44
N LYS A 295 14.46 9.00 5.62
CA LYS A 295 15.78 9.12 6.26
C LYS A 295 15.73 8.61 7.69
N PHE A 296 14.77 9.11 8.46
CA PHE A 296 14.58 8.65 9.84
C PHE A 296 14.40 7.14 9.89
N LEU A 297 13.48 6.58 9.11
CA LEU A 297 13.22 5.14 9.12
C LEU A 297 14.44 4.32 8.67
N ALA A 298 15.19 4.79 7.66
CA ALA A 298 16.41 4.12 7.21
C ALA A 298 17.49 4.03 8.30
N GLU A 299 17.58 5.05 9.16
CA GLU A 299 18.58 5.16 10.22
C GLU A 299 18.08 4.64 11.58
N TRP A 300 16.76 4.50 11.74
CA TRP A 300 16.14 4.07 12.99
C TRP A 300 16.52 2.64 13.33
N VAL A 301 16.95 2.43 14.57
CA VAL A 301 17.28 1.11 15.13
C VAL A 301 16.30 0.85 16.28
N PRO A 302 15.46 -0.19 16.20
CA PRO A 302 14.51 -0.49 17.27
C PRO A 302 15.23 -0.94 18.53
N THR A 303 14.69 -0.54 19.68
CA THR A 303 15.09 -1.04 21.00
C THR A 303 14.21 -2.19 21.46
N SER A 304 13.00 -2.28 20.93
CA SER A 304 12.02 -3.33 21.19
C SER A 304 12.40 -4.69 20.57
N GLY A 305 12.08 -5.77 21.28
CA GLY A 305 12.41 -7.14 20.86
C GLY A 305 11.36 -7.83 19.97
N THR A 306 10.10 -7.38 20.00
CA THR A 306 8.97 -8.00 19.27
C THR A 306 8.42 -7.04 18.22
N LEU A 307 7.83 -7.59 17.14
CA LEU A 307 7.23 -6.78 16.07
C LEU A 307 6.13 -5.82 16.59
N PRO A 308 5.20 -6.21 17.48
CA PRO A 308 4.20 -5.29 18.00
C PRO A 308 4.80 -4.14 18.80
N ALA A 309 5.80 -4.43 19.65
CA ALA A 309 6.49 -3.40 20.41
C ALA A 309 7.30 -2.46 19.50
N ARG A 310 7.86 -2.96 18.38
CA ARG A 310 8.51 -2.12 17.36
C ARG A 310 7.53 -1.25 16.59
N LEU A 311 6.33 -1.76 16.31
CA LEU A 311 5.24 -0.99 15.70
C LEU A 311 4.82 0.17 16.62
N GLU A 312 4.62 -0.09 17.91
CA GLU A 312 4.36 0.98 18.87
C GLU A 312 5.53 1.98 18.96
N GLU A 313 6.77 1.47 19.12
CA GLU A 313 7.97 2.30 19.23
C GLU A 313 8.15 3.25 18.03
N VAL A 314 7.95 2.75 16.81
CA VAL A 314 8.11 3.60 15.62
C VAL A 314 7.05 4.70 15.58
N TYR A 315 5.79 4.42 15.93
CA TYR A 315 4.74 5.45 15.97
C TYR A 315 4.96 6.48 17.08
N VAL A 316 5.50 6.08 18.23
CA VAL A 316 5.97 7.03 19.26
C VAL A 316 7.07 7.96 18.69
N GLU A 317 8.03 7.40 17.94
CA GLU A 317 9.07 8.21 17.29
C GLU A 317 8.52 9.11 16.17
N LEU A 318 7.46 8.68 15.46
CA LEU A 318 6.76 9.47 14.46
C LEU A 318 6.04 10.67 15.08
N TYR A 319 5.33 10.45 16.19
CA TYR A 319 4.70 11.51 16.97
C TYR A 319 5.74 12.54 17.46
N ARG A 320 6.84 12.07 18.08
CA ARG A 320 7.94 12.94 18.55
C ARG A 320 8.55 13.81 17.47
N ARG A 321 8.44 13.43 16.19
CA ARG A 321 8.95 14.16 15.02
C ARG A 321 7.87 14.95 14.28
N GLY A 322 6.63 14.94 14.73
CA GLY A 322 5.52 15.70 14.13
C GLY A 322 5.06 15.13 12.78
N PHE A 323 5.18 13.82 12.56
CA PHE A 323 4.62 13.15 11.39
C PHE A 323 3.15 12.73 11.58
N VAL A 324 2.76 12.49 12.82
CA VAL A 324 1.41 12.10 13.27
C VAL A 324 1.13 12.80 14.61
N GLU A 325 -0.12 12.85 15.03
CA GLU A 325 -0.52 13.42 16.33
C GLU A 325 -0.44 12.37 17.46
N GLU A 326 -0.55 12.80 18.72
CA GLU A 326 -0.46 11.91 19.89
C GLU A 326 -1.50 10.79 19.85
N ASP A 327 -2.72 11.10 19.42
CA ASP A 327 -3.83 10.15 19.32
C ASP A 327 -3.50 8.94 18.42
N GLU A 328 -2.58 9.10 17.46
CA GLU A 328 -2.13 8.02 16.59
C GLU A 328 -1.46 6.88 17.38
N VAL A 329 -0.72 7.23 18.43
CA VAL A 329 -0.06 6.23 19.30
C VAL A 329 -1.10 5.37 19.99
N TYR A 330 -2.17 5.99 20.51
CA TYR A 330 -3.26 5.27 21.15
C TYR A 330 -3.99 4.37 20.15
N HIS A 331 -4.28 4.84 18.94
CA HIS A 331 -4.93 4.03 17.92
C HIS A 331 -4.08 2.83 17.48
N VAL A 332 -2.75 3.00 17.39
CA VAL A 332 -1.82 1.90 17.10
C VAL A 332 -1.79 0.88 18.23
N GLN A 333 -1.80 1.32 19.48
CA GLN A 333 -1.93 0.42 20.63
C GLN A 333 -3.23 -0.39 20.56
N ARG A 334 -4.36 0.23 20.21
CA ARG A 334 -5.63 -0.49 19.99
C ARG A 334 -5.56 -1.51 18.85
N TRP A 335 -4.92 -1.15 17.75
CA TRP A 335 -4.67 -2.07 16.64
C TRP A 335 -3.84 -3.28 17.10
N ILE A 336 -2.78 -3.05 17.86
CA ILE A 336 -1.93 -4.10 18.43
C ILE A 336 -2.73 -5.00 19.38
N GLU A 337 -3.48 -4.42 20.32
CA GLU A 337 -4.34 -5.16 21.26
C GLU A 337 -5.33 -6.06 20.51
N ALA A 338 -5.95 -5.55 19.45
CA ALA A 338 -6.89 -6.30 18.63
C ALA A 338 -6.21 -7.51 17.98
N LEU A 339 -5.04 -7.34 17.34
CA LEU A 339 -4.31 -8.46 16.72
C LEU A 339 -3.82 -9.49 17.74
N MET A 340 -3.28 -9.04 18.89
CA MET A 340 -2.85 -9.95 19.96
C MET A 340 -4.02 -10.79 20.49
N SER A 341 -5.23 -10.22 20.59
CA SER A 341 -6.42 -10.96 21.03
C SER A 341 -6.84 -12.08 20.07
N LEU A 342 -6.39 -12.01 18.80
CA LEU A 342 -6.62 -13.02 17.77
C LEU A 342 -5.51 -14.08 17.70
N GLY A 343 -4.49 -13.96 18.55
CA GLY A 343 -3.35 -14.88 18.59
C GLY A 343 -2.27 -14.60 17.54
N TYR A 344 -2.18 -13.35 17.05
CA TYR A 344 -1.08 -12.88 16.20
C TYR A 344 0.23 -12.66 16.95
#